data_AF-A0A7Y3L6Z4-F1
#
_entry.id   AF-A0A7Y3L6Z4-F1
#
_cell.length_a   1.000
_cell.length_b   1.000
_cell.length_c   1.000
_cell.angle_alpha   90.00
_cell.angle_beta   90.00
_cell.angle_gamma   90.00
#
_symmetry.space_group_name_H-M   'P 1'
#
loop_
_entity.id
_entity.type
_entity.pdbx_description
1 polymer ?
#
loop_
_entity_poly.entity_id
_entity_poly.type
_entity_poly.pdbx_seq_one_letter_code
_entity_poly.pdbx_strand_id
1 'polypeptide(L)'
;RGLVWNDFSPLQTTNTSTIVSDEHGLPSLHLSLVRSSGASVASAVTDASGNFRFSHVAPGNYRVEVLASNFQNAFQGTFWLGSQSITPTSQLNQTAQSLLSVPLIDLAMIISYIWIWAGFAMVLIGAGLAALNREVLEASEIDGATEWQKLRRVTIPMLAPVLTVVFVTMVINVLKVFDIILNMAPGSSQGPATTLALSIYNDGFTGGIHSGVASAIAVILFLLVVPIMLWNLKKIKG
;
A
#
# COMPACT_ATOMS: atom_id res chain seq x y z
N ARG A 1 19.86 -27.57 21.35
CA ARG A 1 20.79 -26.43 21.20
C ARG A 1 21.23 -26.38 19.75
N GLY A 2 21.38 -25.21 19.15
CA GLY A 2 21.82 -25.05 17.77
C GLY A 2 22.40 -23.66 17.54
N LEU A 3 22.87 -23.42 16.33
CA LEU A 3 23.41 -22.14 15.86
C LEU A 3 22.63 -21.74 14.61
N VAL A 4 22.29 -20.46 14.52
CA VAL A 4 21.85 -19.85 13.26
C VAL A 4 22.94 -18.88 12.82
N TRP A 5 23.44 -19.04 11.60
CA TRP A 5 24.51 -18.23 11.05
C TRP A 5 24.20 -17.83 9.62
N ASN A 6 24.88 -16.79 9.14
CA ASN A 6 24.84 -16.41 7.74
C ASN A 6 25.87 -17.24 6.97
N ASP A 7 25.38 -18.12 6.10
CA ASP A 7 26.20 -18.98 5.25
C ASP A 7 26.69 -18.17 4.04
N PHE A 8 27.65 -17.28 4.30
CA PHE A 8 28.28 -16.45 3.28
C PHE A 8 29.75 -16.21 3.63
N SER A 9 30.64 -16.88 2.92
CA SER A 9 32.09 -16.63 2.96
C SER A 9 32.59 -16.12 1.61
N PRO A 10 33.21 -14.93 1.54
CA PRO A 10 33.88 -14.45 0.32
C PRO A 10 35.08 -15.32 -0.09
N LEU A 11 35.61 -16.12 0.83
CA LEU A 11 36.82 -16.93 0.64
C LEU A 11 36.51 -18.40 0.29
N GLN A 12 35.28 -18.87 0.55
CA GLN A 12 34.85 -20.25 0.29
C GLN A 12 33.42 -20.29 -0.24
N THR A 13 33.25 -20.16 -1.55
CA THR A 13 31.94 -20.07 -2.20
C THR A 13 31.23 -21.41 -2.45
N THR A 14 31.89 -22.54 -2.19
CA THR A 14 31.38 -23.90 -2.51
C THR A 14 31.11 -24.78 -1.29
N ASN A 15 31.38 -24.32 -0.07
CA ASN A 15 31.23 -25.13 1.13
C ASN A 15 30.18 -24.53 2.08
N THR A 16 28.93 -24.93 1.90
CA THR A 16 27.74 -24.39 2.59
C THR A 16 27.31 -25.23 3.81
N SER A 17 28.21 -26.05 4.37
CA SER A 17 27.86 -27.05 5.40
C SER A 17 28.74 -27.04 6.63
N THR A 18 29.79 -26.22 6.64
CA THR A 18 30.73 -26.11 7.76
C THR A 18 30.84 -24.67 8.18
N ILE A 19 30.68 -24.40 9.47
CA ILE A 19 30.84 -23.05 10.02
C ILE A 19 32.31 -22.64 9.91
N VAL A 20 32.56 -21.59 9.14
CA VAL A 20 33.91 -21.02 8.97
C VAL A 20 34.08 -19.82 9.90
N SER A 21 35.32 -19.51 10.30
CA SER A 21 35.61 -18.45 11.27
C SER A 21 35.22 -17.04 10.83
N ASP A 22 35.03 -16.83 9.52
CA ASP A 22 34.56 -15.57 8.92
C ASP A 22 33.02 -15.48 8.82
N GLU A 23 32.31 -16.53 9.20
CA GLU A 23 30.85 -16.55 9.20
C GLU A 23 30.29 -16.06 10.53
N HIS A 24 29.29 -15.17 10.45
CA HIS A 24 28.70 -14.55 11.62
C HIS A 24 27.39 -15.24 12.01
N GLY A 25 27.25 -15.54 13.30
CA GLY A 25 25.97 -15.93 13.90
C GLY A 25 24.93 -14.82 13.74
N LEU A 26 23.66 -15.18 13.53
CA LEU A 26 22.57 -14.22 13.39
C LEU A 26 21.88 -14.00 14.75
N PRO A 27 22.09 -12.85 15.41
CA PRO A 27 21.50 -12.57 16.71
C PRO A 27 20.03 -12.18 16.63
N SER A 28 19.32 -12.32 17.75
CA SER A 28 17.95 -11.83 17.94
C SER A 28 16.89 -12.43 17.01
N LEU A 29 17.14 -13.60 16.43
CA LEU A 29 16.16 -14.33 15.64
C LEU A 29 15.22 -15.11 16.55
N HIS A 30 13.91 -14.89 16.38
CA HIS A 30 12.86 -15.68 17.01
C HIS A 30 12.68 -17.02 16.28
N LEU A 31 12.78 -18.11 17.03
CA LEU A 31 12.66 -19.47 16.53
C LEU A 31 11.48 -20.15 17.21
N SER A 32 10.76 -21.00 16.46
CA SER A 32 9.72 -21.89 16.99
C SER A 32 10.15 -23.34 16.80
N LEU A 33 9.89 -24.15 17.80
CA LEU A 33 9.99 -25.60 17.73
C LEU A 33 8.60 -26.16 17.44
N VAL A 34 8.41 -26.75 16.28
CA VAL A 34 7.11 -27.27 15.84
C VAL A 34 7.13 -28.80 15.70
N ARG A 35 5.98 -29.42 15.99
CA ARG A 35 5.75 -30.86 15.71
C ARG A 35 5.43 -31.10 14.25
N SER A 36 5.38 -32.37 13.85
CA SER A 36 4.90 -32.80 12.53
C SER A 36 3.51 -32.25 12.17
N SER A 37 2.65 -32.00 13.16
CA SER A 37 1.32 -31.39 12.98
C SER A 37 1.33 -29.87 12.73
N GLY A 38 2.49 -29.21 12.80
CA GLY A 38 2.61 -27.74 12.67
C GLY A 38 2.31 -26.95 13.95
N ALA A 39 1.98 -27.62 15.06
CA ALA A 39 1.79 -26.95 16.34
C ALA A 39 3.13 -26.50 16.95
N SER A 40 3.24 -25.23 17.35
CA SER A 40 4.38 -24.68 18.10
C SER A 40 4.38 -25.22 19.53
N VAL A 41 5.53 -25.76 19.95
CA VAL A 41 5.73 -26.40 21.25
C VAL A 41 6.61 -25.56 22.17
N ALA A 42 7.57 -24.85 21.59
CA ALA A 42 8.45 -23.96 22.33
C ALA A 42 8.95 -22.84 21.42
N SER A 43 9.38 -21.73 22.01
CA SER A 43 10.01 -20.62 21.30
C SER A 43 11.38 -20.30 21.93
N ALA A 44 12.33 -19.87 21.12
CA ALA A 44 13.65 -19.45 21.56
C ALA A 44 14.10 -18.21 20.76
N VAL A 45 15.06 -17.47 21.30
CA VAL A 45 15.70 -16.35 20.60
C VAL A 45 17.19 -16.63 20.51
N THR A 46 17.82 -16.32 19.37
CA THR A 46 19.27 -16.46 19.23
C THR A 46 20.02 -15.38 20.02
N ASP A 47 21.14 -15.76 20.63
CA ASP A 47 22.01 -14.84 21.36
C ASP A 47 22.91 -14.01 20.41
N ALA A 48 23.78 -13.17 20.99
CA ALA A 48 24.72 -12.32 20.24
C ALA A 48 25.64 -13.10 19.28
N SER A 49 25.81 -14.40 19.50
CA SER A 49 26.63 -15.30 18.69
C SER A 49 25.79 -16.22 17.81
N GLY A 50 24.47 -16.02 17.73
CA GLY A 50 23.55 -16.83 16.92
C GLY A 50 23.10 -18.15 17.57
N ASN A 51 23.51 -18.44 18.81
CA ASN A 51 23.19 -19.71 19.46
C ASN A 51 21.78 -19.67 20.06
N PHE A 52 21.10 -20.82 20.04
CA PHE A 52 19.79 -20.99 20.65
C PHE A 52 19.66 -22.32 21.39
N ARG A 53 18.74 -22.35 22.36
CA ARG A 53 18.35 -23.57 23.07
C ARG A 53 16.86 -23.55 23.40
N PHE A 54 16.20 -24.68 23.16
CA PHE A 54 14.87 -24.95 23.69
C PHE A 54 15.05 -25.77 24.99
N SER A 55 14.48 -25.29 26.09
CA SER A 55 14.49 -25.99 27.38
C SER A 55 13.11 -26.62 27.64
N HIS A 56 13.08 -27.67 28.47
CA HIS A 56 11.83 -28.32 28.92
C HIS A 56 10.96 -28.93 27.80
N VAL A 57 11.58 -29.41 26.73
CA VAL A 57 10.86 -30.08 25.62
C VAL A 57 10.84 -31.59 25.87
N ALA A 58 9.64 -32.19 25.85
CA ALA A 58 9.49 -33.64 25.94
C ALA A 58 10.13 -34.35 24.74
N PRO A 59 10.70 -35.56 24.89
CA PRO A 59 11.26 -36.32 23.79
C PRO A 59 10.26 -36.50 22.63
N GLY A 60 10.72 -36.31 21.39
CA GLY A 60 9.87 -36.40 20.21
C GLY A 60 10.56 -35.87 18.95
N ASN A 61 9.88 -36.01 17.81
CA ASN A 61 10.34 -35.46 16.53
C ASN A 61 9.81 -34.04 16.36
N TYR A 62 10.74 -33.11 16.19
CA TYR A 62 10.46 -31.69 16.01
C TYR A 62 11.30 -31.14 14.87
N ARG A 63 10.82 -30.06 14.26
CA ARG A 63 11.65 -29.21 13.39
C ARG A 63 11.70 -27.80 13.96
N VAL A 64 12.79 -27.11 13.68
CA VAL A 64 12.98 -25.70 14.07
C VAL A 64 12.58 -24.84 12.89
N GLU A 65 11.70 -23.88 13.12
CA GLU A 65 11.27 -22.90 12.14
C GLU A 65 11.73 -21.50 12.57
N VAL A 66 12.28 -20.73 11.65
CA VAL A 66 12.56 -19.31 11.85
C VAL A 66 11.24 -18.57 11.64
N LEU A 67 10.78 -17.79 12.63
CA LEU A 67 9.51 -17.09 12.50
C LEU A 67 9.57 -16.03 11.40
N ALA A 68 8.50 -15.92 10.62
CA ALA A 68 8.34 -14.88 9.60
C ALA A 68 8.46 -13.46 10.17
N SER A 69 8.12 -13.26 11.45
CA SER A 69 8.26 -11.98 12.15
C SER A 69 9.70 -11.45 12.18
N ASN A 70 10.71 -12.31 12.04
CA ASN A 70 12.11 -11.89 11.96
C ASN A 70 12.43 -11.14 10.66
N PHE A 71 11.63 -11.35 9.62
CA PHE A 71 11.84 -10.79 8.28
C PHE A 71 10.81 -9.72 7.93
N GLN A 72 9.86 -9.46 8.84
CA GLN A 72 8.97 -8.33 8.72
C GLN A 72 9.69 -7.08 9.19
N ASN A 73 9.61 -6.00 8.40
CA ASN A 73 10.15 -4.71 8.83
C ASN A 73 9.53 -4.33 10.18
N ALA A 74 10.38 -4.18 11.20
CA ALA A 74 9.96 -3.59 12.46
C ALA A 74 9.35 -2.22 12.16
N PHE A 75 8.21 -1.92 12.77
CA PHE A 75 7.64 -0.58 12.70
C PHE A 75 8.63 0.40 13.37
N GLN A 76 9.39 1.15 12.57
CA GLN A 76 10.39 2.14 13.02
C GLN A 76 9.79 3.54 13.26
N GLY A 77 8.46 3.68 13.12
CA GLY A 77 7.77 4.94 13.36
C GLY A 77 7.54 5.20 14.85
N THR A 78 7.41 6.46 15.23
CA THR A 78 6.83 6.81 16.53
C THR A 78 5.31 6.84 16.39
N PHE A 79 4.60 6.02 17.17
CA PHE A 79 3.15 6.12 17.29
C PHE A 79 2.80 7.37 18.10
N TRP A 80 2.82 8.55 17.47
CA TRP A 80 2.38 9.77 18.15
C TRP A 80 0.87 9.79 18.44
N LEU A 81 0.11 8.84 17.88
CA LEU A 81 -1.32 8.61 18.11
C LEU A 81 -1.70 7.13 18.36
N GLY A 82 -0.75 6.27 18.75
CA GLY A 82 -1.02 4.87 19.12
C GLY A 82 -1.06 3.85 17.97
N SER A 83 -0.82 2.58 18.30
CA SER A 83 -0.95 1.45 17.37
C SER A 83 -2.40 1.07 17.18
N GLN A 84 -2.91 1.30 15.96
CA GLN A 84 -4.20 0.84 15.43
C GLN A 84 -5.42 1.60 15.93
N SER A 85 -5.96 2.47 15.06
CA SER A 85 -7.30 3.06 15.17
C SER A 85 -7.54 3.90 16.43
N ILE A 86 -8.26 5.02 16.30
CA ILE A 86 -8.76 5.78 17.47
C ILE A 86 -9.76 4.94 18.29
N THR A 87 -10.18 3.80 17.74
CA THR A 87 -11.08 2.82 18.35
C THR A 87 -10.25 1.58 18.74
N PRO A 88 -10.07 1.28 20.03
CA PRO A 88 -9.37 0.08 20.47
C PRO A 88 -10.19 -1.16 20.08
N THR A 89 -9.89 -1.75 18.92
CA THR A 89 -10.57 -2.94 18.39
C THR A 89 -9.81 -4.24 18.69
N SER A 90 -8.63 -4.17 19.32
CA SER A 90 -7.73 -5.33 19.54
C SER A 90 -8.35 -6.51 20.31
N GLN A 91 -9.48 -6.30 20.99
CA GLN A 91 -10.25 -7.33 21.69
C GLN A 91 -11.40 -7.94 20.87
N LEU A 92 -11.67 -7.44 19.67
CA LEU A 92 -12.78 -7.89 18.83
C LEU A 92 -12.34 -9.04 17.90
N ASN A 93 -13.30 -9.78 17.32
CA ASN A 93 -13.00 -10.78 16.28
C ASN A 93 -12.43 -10.08 15.01
N GLN A 94 -11.62 -10.77 14.20
CA GLN A 94 -10.92 -10.21 13.02
C GLN A 94 -11.86 -9.45 12.07
N THR A 95 -13.09 -9.94 11.87
CA THR A 95 -14.12 -9.27 11.05
C THR A 95 -14.66 -7.98 11.68
N ALA A 96 -14.78 -7.92 13.00
CA ALA A 96 -15.18 -6.71 13.71
C ALA A 96 -14.02 -5.70 13.78
N GLN A 97 -12.78 -6.17 13.88
CA GLN A 97 -11.58 -5.34 13.75
C GLN A 97 -11.49 -4.69 12.37
N SER A 98 -11.74 -5.44 11.29
CA SER A 98 -11.71 -4.89 9.93
C SER A 98 -12.84 -3.90 9.63
N LEU A 99 -13.99 -4.02 10.28
CA LEU A 99 -15.14 -3.13 10.06
C LEU A 99 -15.12 -1.86 10.91
N LEU A 100 -14.47 -1.89 12.08
CA LEU A 100 -14.48 -0.80 13.07
C LEU A 100 -13.13 -0.10 13.25
N SER A 101 -12.05 -0.64 12.67
CA SER A 101 -10.78 0.08 12.65
C SER A 101 -10.90 1.28 11.71
N VAL A 102 -10.67 2.48 12.22
CA VAL A 102 -10.53 3.68 11.39
C VAL A 102 -9.09 3.67 10.87
N PRO A 103 -8.85 3.48 9.57
CA PRO A 103 -7.50 3.53 9.04
C PRO A 103 -7.09 5.00 8.90
N LEU A 104 -6.57 5.59 9.99
CA LEU A 104 -6.14 7.01 9.99
C LEU A 104 -5.12 7.29 8.87
N ILE A 105 -4.25 6.32 8.57
CA ILE A 105 -3.25 6.44 7.52
C ILE A 105 -3.91 6.51 6.13
N ASP A 106 -4.94 5.71 5.87
CA ASP A 106 -5.66 5.71 4.60
C ASP A 106 -6.46 7.00 4.43
N LEU A 107 -7.13 7.46 5.49
CA LEU A 107 -7.80 8.76 5.50
C LEU A 107 -6.83 9.93 5.29
N ALA A 108 -5.66 9.88 5.93
CA ALA A 108 -4.62 10.89 5.72
C ALA A 108 -4.11 10.87 4.28
N MET A 109 -3.88 9.71 3.68
CA MET A 109 -3.50 9.58 2.27
C MET A 109 -4.58 10.14 1.33
N ILE A 110 -5.86 9.87 1.60
CA ILE A 110 -6.98 10.39 0.82
C ILE A 110 -7.01 11.92 0.90
N ILE A 111 -6.91 12.51 2.10
CA ILE A 111 -6.92 13.97 2.29
C ILE A 111 -5.72 14.61 1.59
N SER A 112 -4.52 14.05 1.75
CA SER A 112 -3.31 14.52 1.08
C SER A 112 -3.44 14.44 -0.45
N TYR A 113 -4.04 13.37 -0.97
CA TYR A 113 -4.26 13.22 -2.40
C TYR A 113 -5.25 14.26 -2.94
N ILE A 114 -6.36 14.48 -2.22
CA ILE A 114 -7.33 15.54 -2.55
C ILE A 114 -6.63 16.90 -2.58
N TRP A 115 -5.78 17.19 -1.59
CA TRP A 115 -5.06 18.46 -1.50
C TRP A 115 -4.14 18.71 -2.71
N ILE A 116 -3.33 17.73 -3.10
CA ILE A 116 -2.40 17.85 -4.23
C ILE A 116 -3.15 18.13 -5.54
N TRP A 117 -4.30 17.48 -5.75
CA TRP A 117 -5.06 17.61 -7.00
C TRP A 117 -6.15 18.69 -6.96
N ALA A 118 -6.48 19.23 -5.79
CA ALA A 118 -7.48 20.29 -5.65
C ALA A 118 -7.12 21.53 -6.47
N GLY A 119 -5.85 21.94 -6.46
CA GLY A 119 -5.38 23.08 -7.24
C GLY A 119 -5.58 22.90 -8.75
N PHE A 120 -5.26 21.71 -9.26
CA PHE A 120 -5.48 21.36 -10.67
C PHE A 120 -6.97 21.43 -11.05
N ALA A 121 -7.83 20.80 -10.25
CA ALA A 121 -9.27 20.82 -10.49
C ALA A 121 -9.85 22.24 -10.42
N MET A 122 -9.41 23.05 -9.45
CA MET A 122 -9.85 24.44 -9.29
C MET A 122 -9.52 25.29 -10.51
N VAL A 123 -8.30 25.20 -11.04
CA VAL A 123 -7.88 25.98 -12.20
C VAL A 123 -8.69 25.62 -13.44
N LEU A 124 -8.89 24.32 -13.72
CA LEU A 124 -9.65 23.87 -14.88
C LEU A 124 -11.14 24.21 -14.79
N ILE A 125 -11.77 23.96 -13.64
CA ILE A 125 -13.17 24.29 -13.42
C ILE A 125 -13.37 25.81 -13.47
N GLY A 126 -12.45 26.59 -12.90
CA GLY A 126 -12.48 28.06 -12.97
C GLY A 126 -12.37 28.60 -14.39
N ALA A 127 -11.48 28.03 -15.21
CA ALA A 127 -11.38 28.37 -16.63
C ALA A 127 -12.66 28.00 -17.40
N GLY A 128 -13.26 26.84 -17.11
CA GLY A 128 -14.55 26.43 -17.68
C GLY A 128 -15.68 27.37 -17.30
N LEU A 129 -15.72 27.83 -16.03
CA LEU A 129 -16.73 28.75 -15.53
C LEU A 129 -16.63 30.13 -16.19
N ALA A 130 -15.40 30.62 -16.40
CA ALA A 130 -15.15 31.90 -17.07
C ALA A 130 -15.55 31.89 -18.56
N ALA A 131 -15.59 30.71 -19.20
CA ALA A 131 -15.97 30.54 -20.60
C ALA A 131 -17.50 30.48 -20.82
N LEU A 132 -18.31 30.43 -19.76
CA LEU A 132 -19.76 30.36 -19.88
C LEU A 132 -20.37 31.67 -20.39
N ASN A 133 -21.37 31.58 -21.27
CA ASN A 133 -22.12 32.75 -21.71
C ASN A 133 -22.97 33.30 -20.53
N ARG A 134 -22.70 34.56 -20.16
CA ARG A 134 -23.42 35.28 -19.10
C ARG A 134 -24.90 35.47 -19.40
N GLU A 135 -25.27 35.62 -20.67
CA GLU A 135 -26.67 35.82 -21.09
C GLU A 135 -27.58 34.64 -20.67
N VAL A 136 -27.05 33.40 -20.71
CA VAL A 136 -27.81 32.20 -20.29
C VAL A 136 -28.03 32.19 -18.78
N LEU A 137 -27.06 32.70 -18.01
CA LEU A 137 -27.17 32.81 -16.56
C LEU A 137 -28.16 33.92 -16.17
N GLU A 138 -28.11 35.07 -16.84
CA GLU A 138 -29.04 36.18 -16.64
C GLU A 138 -30.47 35.79 -17.04
N ALA A 139 -30.65 35.07 -18.16
CA ALA A 139 -31.95 34.53 -18.55
C ALA A 139 -32.54 33.58 -17.49
N SER A 140 -31.70 32.72 -16.90
CA SER A 140 -32.15 31.82 -15.82
C SER A 140 -32.57 32.58 -14.55
N GLU A 141 -32.03 33.77 -14.32
CA GLU A 141 -32.42 34.65 -13.22
C GLU A 141 -33.76 35.34 -13.50
N ILE A 142 -34.00 35.76 -14.75
CA ILE A 142 -35.28 36.31 -15.20
C ILE A 142 -36.40 35.25 -15.10
N ASP A 143 -36.08 33.99 -15.38
CA ASP A 143 -37.00 32.85 -15.23
C ASP A 143 -37.26 32.44 -13.76
N GLY A 144 -36.67 33.13 -12.78
CA GLY A 144 -36.90 32.91 -11.35
C GLY A 144 -36.22 31.64 -10.80
N ALA A 145 -35.17 31.13 -11.44
CA ALA A 145 -34.46 29.96 -10.96
C ALA A 145 -33.68 30.25 -9.67
N THR A 146 -33.88 29.40 -8.65
CA THR A 146 -33.08 29.46 -7.40
C THR A 146 -31.61 29.12 -7.65
N GLU A 147 -30.70 29.60 -6.79
CA GLU A 147 -29.25 29.36 -6.95
C GLU A 147 -28.87 27.87 -7.11
N TRP A 148 -29.51 26.98 -6.35
CA TRP A 148 -29.30 25.54 -6.48
C TRP A 148 -29.81 24.97 -7.81
N GLN A 149 -30.93 25.50 -8.32
CA GLN A 149 -31.45 25.12 -9.64
C GLN A 149 -30.55 25.66 -10.75
N LYS A 150 -30.05 26.89 -10.65
CA LYS A 150 -29.07 27.48 -11.59
C LYS A 150 -27.81 26.62 -11.63
N LEU A 151 -27.23 26.30 -10.48
CA LEU A 151 -26.04 25.45 -10.40
C LEU A 151 -26.26 24.08 -11.05
N ARG A 152 -27.30 23.34 -10.62
CA ARG A 152 -27.47 21.93 -11.03
C ARG A 152 -28.05 21.77 -12.44
N ARG A 153 -28.93 22.67 -12.89
CA ARG A 153 -29.65 22.54 -14.17
C ARG A 153 -29.10 23.42 -15.30
N VAL A 154 -28.33 24.45 -14.99
CA VAL A 154 -27.75 25.36 -16.00
C VAL A 154 -26.23 25.25 -15.99
N THR A 155 -25.58 25.59 -14.87
CA THR A 155 -24.11 25.68 -14.78
C THR A 155 -23.42 24.32 -14.95
N ILE A 156 -23.83 23.28 -14.20
CA ILE A 156 -23.19 21.94 -14.28
C ILE A 156 -23.32 21.33 -15.68
N PRO A 157 -24.49 21.33 -16.35
CA PRO A 157 -24.61 20.83 -17.71
C PRO A 157 -23.76 21.60 -18.72
N MET A 158 -23.68 22.93 -18.62
CA MET A 158 -22.82 23.73 -19.50
C MET A 158 -21.33 23.49 -19.24
N LEU A 159 -20.94 23.18 -17.99
CA LEU A 159 -19.59 22.78 -17.60
C LEU A 159 -19.28 21.30 -17.85
N ALA A 160 -20.26 20.48 -18.24
CA ALA A 160 -20.10 19.04 -18.38
C ALA A 160 -18.89 18.61 -19.24
N PRO A 161 -18.52 19.32 -20.34
CA PRO A 161 -17.30 19.00 -21.09
C PRO A 161 -16.05 19.10 -20.22
N VAL A 162 -15.88 20.21 -19.49
CA VAL A 162 -14.73 20.47 -18.62
C VAL A 162 -14.73 19.52 -17.42
N LEU A 163 -15.87 19.34 -16.77
CA LEU A 163 -16.00 18.42 -15.63
C LEU A 163 -15.69 16.98 -16.02
N THR A 164 -16.08 16.54 -17.22
CA THR A 164 -15.74 15.19 -17.67
C THR A 164 -14.23 15.04 -17.86
N VAL A 165 -13.56 16.04 -18.43
CA VAL A 165 -12.11 15.99 -18.63
C VAL A 165 -11.41 15.87 -17.27
N VAL A 166 -11.74 16.74 -16.30
CA VAL A 166 -11.18 16.69 -14.94
C VAL A 166 -11.45 15.34 -14.27
N PHE A 167 -12.69 14.85 -14.36
CA PHE A 167 -13.08 13.58 -13.75
C PHE A 167 -12.29 12.40 -14.32
N VAL A 168 -12.19 12.27 -15.64
CA VAL A 168 -11.46 11.18 -16.28
C VAL A 168 -9.96 11.26 -15.96
N THR A 169 -9.38 12.46 -15.97
CA THR A 169 -7.98 12.67 -15.57
C THR A 169 -7.75 12.22 -14.12
N MET A 170 -8.66 12.57 -13.20
CA MET A 170 -8.56 12.13 -11.81
C MET A 170 -8.65 10.61 -11.67
N VAL A 171 -9.57 9.96 -12.39
CA VAL A 171 -9.69 8.49 -12.42
C VAL A 171 -8.37 7.85 -12.88
N ILE A 172 -7.76 8.36 -13.96
CA ILE A 172 -6.47 7.86 -14.45
C ILE A 172 -5.38 8.00 -13.37
N ASN A 173 -5.33 9.13 -12.69
CA ASN A 173 -4.32 9.39 -11.66
C ASN A 173 -4.50 8.49 -10.44
N VAL A 174 -5.74 8.17 -10.05
CA VAL A 174 -6.03 7.25 -8.95
C VAL A 174 -5.66 5.82 -9.32
N LEU A 175 -5.92 5.37 -10.55
CA LEU A 175 -5.57 4.01 -11.01
C LEU A 175 -4.06 3.75 -10.99
N LYS A 176 -3.25 4.80 -11.13
CA LYS A 176 -1.78 4.74 -11.08
C LYS A 176 -1.21 5.17 -9.73
N VAL A 177 -2.03 5.32 -8.69
CA VAL A 177 -1.55 5.80 -7.41
C VAL A 177 -0.68 4.73 -6.72
N PHE A 178 0.60 5.01 -6.57
CA PHE A 178 1.54 4.20 -5.78
C PHE A 178 2.54 5.09 -5.02
N ASP A 179 2.89 6.25 -5.59
CA ASP A 179 3.86 7.18 -5.03
C ASP A 179 3.51 7.63 -3.60
N ILE A 180 2.28 8.11 -3.38
CA ILE A 180 1.83 8.52 -2.04
C ILE A 180 1.77 7.34 -1.06
N ILE A 181 1.52 6.12 -1.54
CA ILE A 181 1.46 4.93 -0.68
C ILE A 181 2.86 4.52 -0.25
N LEU A 182 3.82 4.50 -1.18
CA LEU A 182 5.22 4.19 -0.86
C LEU A 182 5.87 5.22 0.06
N ASN A 183 5.62 6.51 -0.17
CA ASN A 183 6.29 7.57 0.57
C ASN A 183 5.65 7.88 1.92
N MET A 184 4.37 7.58 2.09
CA MET A 184 3.60 7.99 3.27
C MET A 184 3.11 6.81 4.13
N ALA A 185 2.89 5.63 3.55
CA ALA A 185 2.41 4.47 4.31
C ALA A 185 3.59 3.63 4.85
N PRO A 186 3.66 3.39 6.18
CA PRO A 186 4.64 2.48 6.75
C PRO A 186 4.43 1.05 6.21
N GLY A 187 5.51 0.28 6.03
CA GLY A 187 5.45 -1.06 5.43
C GLY A 187 4.47 -2.04 6.10
N SER A 188 4.13 -1.83 7.38
CA SER A 188 3.12 -2.62 8.10
C SER A 188 1.67 -2.32 7.71
N SER A 189 1.37 -1.16 7.13
CA SER A 189 0.04 -0.78 6.64
C SER A 189 -0.09 -0.84 5.11
N GLN A 190 0.96 -1.21 4.39
CA GLN A 190 0.93 -1.37 2.94
C GLN A 190 0.15 -2.61 2.48
N GLY A 191 -0.02 -3.63 3.34
CA GLY A 191 -0.78 -4.84 3.03
C GLY A 191 -2.27 -4.61 2.74
N PRO A 192 -3.00 -3.88 3.61
CA PRO A 192 -4.39 -3.50 3.37
C PRO A 192 -4.57 -2.43 2.28
N ALA A 193 -3.56 -1.57 2.04
CA ALA A 193 -3.59 -0.47 1.08
C ALA A 193 -2.96 -0.84 -0.29
N THR A 194 -3.03 -2.11 -0.70
CA THR A 194 -2.39 -2.58 -1.93
C THR A 194 -3.13 -2.10 -3.18
N THR A 195 -2.50 -1.21 -3.94
CA THR A 195 -2.89 -0.95 -5.34
C THR A 195 -2.11 -1.85 -6.29
N LEU A 196 -2.62 -2.07 -7.50
CA LEU A 196 -1.90 -2.84 -8.54
C LEU A 196 -0.49 -2.28 -8.79
N ALA A 197 -0.35 -0.95 -8.74
CA ALA A 197 0.92 -0.28 -8.93
C ALA A 197 1.90 -0.49 -7.75
N LEU A 198 1.41 -0.54 -6.50
CA LEU A 198 2.23 -0.90 -5.35
C LEU A 198 2.74 -2.34 -5.43
N SER A 199 1.92 -3.26 -5.96
CA SER A 199 2.29 -4.67 -6.12
C SER A 199 3.43 -4.85 -7.12
N ILE A 200 3.44 -4.09 -8.22
CA ILE A 200 4.56 -4.06 -9.18
C ILE A 200 5.86 -3.62 -8.49
N TYR A 201 5.78 -2.59 -7.64
CA TYR A 201 6.96 -2.10 -6.94
C TYR A 201 7.51 -3.13 -5.95
N ASN A 202 6.64 -3.73 -5.14
CA ASN A 202 7.06 -4.70 -4.13
C ASN A 202 7.64 -5.97 -4.76
N ASP A 203 6.95 -6.55 -5.75
CA ASP A 203 7.39 -7.78 -6.42
C ASP A 203 8.58 -7.56 -7.36
N GLY A 204 8.69 -6.34 -7.92
CA GLY A 204 9.73 -5.99 -8.88
C GLY A 204 11.04 -5.53 -8.25
N PHE A 205 10.99 -4.85 -7.09
CA PHE A 205 12.16 -4.21 -6.48
C PHE A 205 12.49 -4.70 -5.06
N THR A 206 11.53 -5.25 -4.31
CA THR A 206 11.77 -5.69 -2.92
C THR A 206 11.70 -7.20 -2.70
N GLY A 207 11.09 -7.97 -3.61
CA GLY A 207 10.75 -9.40 -3.43
C GLY A 207 11.69 -10.46 -4.06
N GLY A 208 12.85 -10.10 -4.60
CA GLY A 208 13.78 -11.05 -5.24
C GLY A 208 13.42 -11.43 -6.68
N ILE A 209 13.72 -12.67 -7.12
CA ILE A 209 13.69 -13.20 -8.52
C ILE A 209 12.29 -13.17 -9.20
N HIS A 210 11.26 -12.59 -8.57
CA HIS A 210 9.88 -12.50 -9.06
C HIS A 210 9.62 -11.37 -10.08
N SER A 211 10.65 -10.91 -10.79
CA SER A 211 10.54 -9.84 -11.80
C SER A 211 9.56 -10.16 -12.95
N GLY A 212 9.33 -11.45 -13.23
CA GLY A 212 8.33 -11.90 -14.20
C GLY A 212 6.88 -11.59 -13.77
N VAL A 213 6.55 -11.71 -12.49
CA VAL A 213 5.21 -11.43 -11.96
C VAL A 213 4.95 -9.92 -11.97
N ALA A 214 5.91 -9.12 -11.53
CA ALA A 214 5.84 -7.66 -11.59
C ALA A 214 5.63 -7.15 -13.02
N SER A 215 6.33 -7.74 -13.99
CA SER A 215 6.19 -7.40 -15.42
C SER A 215 4.80 -7.77 -15.97
N ALA A 216 4.23 -8.91 -15.58
CA ALA A 216 2.88 -9.31 -15.98
C ALA A 216 1.81 -8.34 -15.43
N ILE A 217 1.91 -7.96 -14.15
CA ILE A 217 1.00 -6.98 -13.53
C ILE A 217 1.13 -5.62 -14.21
N ALA A 218 2.36 -5.20 -14.56
CA ALA A 218 2.60 -3.95 -15.29
C ALA A 218 1.94 -3.92 -16.67
N VAL A 219 2.01 -5.02 -17.44
CA VAL A 219 1.34 -5.13 -18.74
C VAL A 219 -0.18 -5.06 -18.59
N ILE A 220 -0.75 -5.72 -17.59
CA ILE A 220 -2.21 -5.66 -17.32
C ILE A 220 -2.62 -4.22 -16.98
N LEU A 221 -1.89 -3.55 -16.08
CA LEU A 221 -2.16 -2.16 -15.72
C LEU A 221 -2.04 -1.23 -16.93
N PHE A 222 -1.05 -1.47 -17.80
CA PHE A 222 -0.87 -0.72 -19.03
C PHE A 222 -2.07 -0.88 -19.97
N LEU A 223 -2.53 -2.11 -20.20
CA LEU A 223 -3.72 -2.40 -21.02
C LEU A 223 -5.01 -1.81 -20.44
N LEU A 224 -5.10 -1.63 -19.12
CA LEU A 224 -6.25 -1.00 -18.47
C LEU A 224 -6.23 0.53 -18.65
N VAL A 225 -5.06 1.17 -18.50
CA VAL A 225 -4.97 2.64 -18.53
C VAL A 225 -4.95 3.21 -19.95
N VAL A 226 -4.36 2.51 -20.93
CA VAL A 226 -4.23 3.01 -22.31
C VAL A 226 -5.59 3.33 -22.97
N PRO A 227 -6.61 2.47 -22.91
CA PRO A 227 -7.93 2.78 -23.47
C PRO A 227 -8.56 4.04 -22.84
N ILE A 228 -8.41 4.21 -21.52
CA ILE A 228 -8.96 5.37 -20.80
C ILE A 228 -8.23 6.65 -21.23
N MET A 229 -6.90 6.60 -21.38
CA MET A 229 -6.09 7.70 -21.90
C MET A 229 -6.49 8.08 -23.33
N LEU A 230 -6.64 7.09 -24.22
CA LEU A 230 -7.05 7.33 -25.61
C LEU A 230 -8.44 7.93 -25.70
N TRP A 231 -9.36 7.49 -24.85
CA TRP A 231 -10.70 8.06 -24.76
C TRP A 231 -10.68 9.51 -24.27
N ASN A 232 -9.90 9.81 -23.23
CA ASN A 232 -9.72 11.18 -22.73
C ASN A 232 -9.18 12.13 -23.82
N LEU A 233 -8.14 11.70 -24.55
CA LEU A 233 -7.54 12.50 -25.64
C LEU A 233 -8.51 12.74 -26.80
N LYS A 234 -9.35 11.76 -27.15
CA LYS A 234 -10.38 11.95 -28.19
C LYS A 234 -11.41 12.99 -27.78
N LYS A 235 -11.78 13.03 -26.50
CA LYS A 235 -12.78 13.99 -25.98
C LYS A 235 -12.27 15.43 -25.89
N ILE A 236 -10.96 15.65 -25.94
CA ILE A 236 -10.34 16.99 -25.96
C ILE A 236 -10.23 17.53 -27.40
N LYS A 237 -10.15 16.64 -28.40
CA LYS A 237 -9.97 17.01 -29.81
C LYS A 237 -11.26 17.13 -30.62
N GLY A 238 -12.41 16.72 -30.08
CA GLY A 238 -13.72 16.84 -30.70
C GLY A 238 -14.68 17.58 -29.78
#